data_AF-A0A7W8JB02-F1
#
_entry.id   AF-A0A7W8JB02-F1
#
_cell.length_a   1.000
_cell.length_b   1.000
_cell.length_c   1.000
_cell.angle_alpha   90.00
_cell.angle_beta   90.00
_cell.angle_gamma   90.00
#
_symmetry.space_group_name_H-M   'P 1'
#
loop_
_entity.id
_entity.type
_entity.pdbx_description
1 polymer ?
#
loop_
_entity_poly.entity_id
_entity_poly.type
_entity_poly.pdbx_seq_one_letter_code
_entity_poly.pdbx_strand_id
1 'polypeptide(L)'
;MKIVISELPKKHLMRWDYIDNAGKGSRFVALNLSKSEMTMHFGEDPDEHLRVTGLDRFASEGLGEFSAFRANSDSKGKKSIDRVTFHLAPNSFNYEWEVTSDGQSYKTYSAFALKREVSSSAPRKPE
;
A
#
# COMPACT_ATOMS: atom_id res chain seq x y z
N MET A 1 2.28 -16.62 -0.07
CA MET A 1 2.00 -15.18 0.07
C MET A 1 2.55 -14.68 1.40
N LYS A 2 3.53 -13.78 1.35
CA LYS A 2 4.17 -13.19 2.53
C LYS A 2 3.99 -11.67 2.44
N ILE A 3 3.37 -11.07 3.44
CA ILE A 3 3.25 -9.62 3.56
C ILE A 3 4.41 -9.17 4.43
N VAL A 4 5.35 -8.40 3.84
CA VAL A 4 6.43 -7.77 4.58
C VAL A 4 6.12 -6.29 4.65
N ILE A 5 5.94 -5.79 5.87
CA ILE A 5 5.87 -4.36 6.17
C ILE A 5 7.23 -4.01 6.76
N SER A 6 8.07 -3.33 5.99
CA SER A 6 9.36 -2.82 6.47
C SER A 6 9.27 -1.32 6.70
N GLU A 7 9.51 -0.89 7.93
CA GLU A 7 9.77 0.51 8.26
C GLU A 7 11.27 0.78 8.06
N LEU A 8 11.62 1.70 7.15
CA LEU A 8 13.03 2.03 6.91
C LEU A 8 13.45 3.23 7.77
N PRO A 9 14.48 3.10 8.63
CA PRO A 9 14.80 4.10 9.66
C PRO A 9 15.43 5.42 9.16
N LYS A 10 15.68 5.59 7.85
CA LYS A 10 16.41 6.78 7.31
C LYS A 10 15.61 7.71 6.43
N LYS A 11 14.40 7.31 6.06
CA LYS A 11 13.42 8.12 5.34
C LYS A 11 12.12 7.50 5.81
N HIS A 12 11.20 8.25 6.40
CA HIS A 12 9.89 7.79 6.89
C HIS A 12 9.09 7.12 5.76
N LEU A 13 9.52 5.91 5.39
CA LEU A 13 9.13 5.15 4.22
C LEU A 13 8.69 3.79 4.71
N MET A 14 7.43 3.49 4.44
CA MET A 14 6.86 2.18 4.68
C MET A 14 6.83 1.43 3.36
N ARG A 15 7.40 0.23 3.31
CA ARG A 15 7.37 -0.65 2.14
C ARG A 15 6.43 -1.83 2.41
N TRP A 16 5.48 -2.05 1.50
CA TRP A 16 4.62 -3.23 1.41
C TRP A 16 5.03 -4.07 0.21
N ASP A 17 5.53 -5.29 0.45
CA ASP A 17 5.82 -6.25 -0.62
C ASP A 17 4.65 -7.24 -0.82
N TYR A 18 4.19 -7.36 -2.06
CA TYR A 18 3.28 -8.39 -2.53
C TYR A 18 4.05 -9.33 -3.49
N ILE A 19 4.26 -10.57 -3.04
CA ILE A 19 4.90 -11.62 -3.84
C ILE A 19 3.82 -12.64 -4.20
N ASP A 20 3.47 -12.69 -5.49
CA ASP A 20 2.65 -13.75 -6.05
C ASP A 20 3.55 -14.95 -6.40
N ASN A 21 3.18 -16.14 -5.91
CA ASN A 21 3.90 -17.38 -6.20
C ASN A 21 3.66 -17.88 -7.65
N ALA A 22 2.80 -17.22 -8.42
CA ALA A 22 2.50 -17.55 -9.82
C ALA A 22 3.55 -17.05 -10.84
N GLY A 23 4.73 -16.62 -10.41
CA GLY A 23 5.85 -16.28 -11.31
C GLY A 23 5.73 -14.94 -12.04
N LYS A 24 4.80 -14.06 -11.65
CA LYS A 24 4.62 -12.72 -12.23
C LYS A 24 4.99 -11.62 -11.23
N GLY A 25 6.27 -11.22 -11.25
CA GLY A 25 6.79 -9.96 -10.71
C GLY A 25 6.66 -9.75 -9.20
N SER A 26 7.60 -9.00 -8.62
CA SER A 26 7.40 -8.38 -7.30
C SER A 26 6.55 -7.13 -7.49
N ARG A 27 5.36 -7.08 -6.86
CA ARG A 27 4.65 -5.82 -6.69
C ARG A 27 5.02 -5.25 -5.35
N PHE A 28 5.30 -3.96 -5.28
CA PHE A 28 5.46 -3.31 -3.99
C PHE A 28 4.82 -1.93 -3.98
N VAL A 29 4.47 -1.48 -2.80
CA VAL A 29 3.99 -0.13 -2.54
C VAL A 29 4.93 0.51 -1.52
N ALA A 30 5.44 1.69 -1.83
CA ALA A 30 6.25 2.49 -0.93
C ALA A 30 5.50 3.76 -0.55
N LEU A 31 5.28 3.99 0.74
CA LEU A 31 4.66 5.20 1.26
C LEU A 31 5.74 6.20 1.64
N ASN A 32 5.55 7.47 1.32
CA ASN A 32 6.39 8.57 1.77
C ASN A 32 5.60 9.49 2.69
N LEU A 33 5.80 9.30 3.99
CA LEU A 33 5.02 9.97 5.03
C LEU A 33 5.23 11.49 4.99
N SER A 34 6.45 11.98 4.74
CA SER A 34 6.73 13.42 4.74
C SER A 34 6.13 14.18 3.55
N LYS A 35 5.79 13.47 2.48
CA LYS A 35 5.19 14.06 1.27
C LYS A 35 3.73 13.66 1.07
N SER A 36 3.16 12.81 1.91
CA SER A 36 1.84 12.20 1.68
C SER A 36 1.72 11.57 0.28
N GLU A 37 2.75 10.82 -0.10
CA GLU A 37 2.87 10.18 -1.42
C GLU A 37 2.94 8.66 -1.31
N MET A 38 2.51 7.97 -2.36
CA MET A 38 2.61 6.52 -2.51
C MET A 38 3.18 6.21 -3.88
N THR A 39 4.21 5.37 -3.92
CA THR A 39 4.74 4.78 -5.15
C THR A 39 4.25 3.35 -5.26
N MET A 40 3.67 2.99 -6.40
CA MET A 40 3.30 1.62 -6.73
C MET A 40 4.20 1.09 -7.83
N HIS A 41 4.74 -0.10 -7.62
CA HIS A 41 5.55 -0.81 -8.60
C HIS A 41 4.84 -2.10 -9.01
N PHE A 42 4.64 -2.28 -10.31
CA PHE A 42 3.92 -3.42 -10.89
C PHE A 42 4.82 -4.26 -11.81
N GLY A 43 6.03 -4.59 -11.38
CA GLY A 43 6.93 -5.47 -12.13
C GLY A 43 7.66 -4.71 -13.24
N GLU A 44 7.34 -4.96 -14.51
CA GLU A 44 7.98 -4.26 -15.64
C GLU A 44 7.31 -2.93 -15.97
N ASP A 45 6.13 -2.67 -15.41
CA ASP A 45 5.42 -1.41 -15.60
C ASP A 45 6.15 -0.25 -14.87
N PRO A 46 6.12 0.98 -15.44
CA PRO A 46 6.66 2.16 -14.77
C PRO A 46 6.04 2.38 -13.39
N ASP A 47 6.85 2.87 -12.47
CA ASP A 47 6.39 3.25 -11.14
C ASP A 47 5.30 4.32 -11.22
N GLU A 48 4.22 4.09 -10.48
CA GLU A 48 3.13 5.07 -10.37
C GLU A 48 3.26 5.85 -9.07
N HIS A 49 3.25 7.18 -9.17
CA HIS A 49 3.32 8.07 -8.02
C HIS A 49 1.96 8.72 -7.77
N LEU A 50 1.37 8.45 -6.61
CA LEU A 50 0.02 8.86 -6.23
C LEU A 50 0.06 9.72 -4.98
N ARG A 51 -0.81 10.73 -4.92
CA ARG A 51 -1.08 11.46 -3.68
C ARG A 51 -1.98 10.64 -2.78
N VAL A 52 -1.71 10.71 -1.49
CA VAL A 52 -2.37 9.92 -0.45
C VAL A 52 -3.08 10.84 0.53
N THR A 53 -4.28 10.44 0.95
CA THR A 53 -5.05 11.06 2.03
C THR A 53 -5.13 10.11 3.22
N GLY A 54 -5.08 10.65 4.45
CA GLY A 54 -5.16 9.84 5.68
C GLY A 54 -3.81 9.27 6.15
N LEU A 55 -2.74 9.48 5.40
CA LEU A 55 -1.41 8.92 5.69
C LEU A 55 -0.79 9.47 6.98
N ASP A 56 -1.02 10.74 7.31
CA ASP A 56 -0.48 11.36 8.54
C ASP A 56 -1.06 10.71 9.81
N ARG A 57 -2.36 10.42 9.80
CA ARG A 57 -3.03 9.74 10.92
C ARG A 57 -2.53 8.30 11.05
N PHE A 58 -2.43 7.61 9.92
CA PHE A 58 -1.87 6.26 9.86
C PHE A 58 -0.43 6.21 10.39
N ALA A 59 0.40 7.19 10.04
CA ALA A 59 1.78 7.31 10.51
C ALA A 59 1.87 7.51 12.03
N SER A 60 0.97 8.31 12.60
CA SER A 60 0.94 8.57 14.04
C SER A 60 0.46 7.38 14.86
N GLU A 61 -0.51 6.62 14.35
CA GLU A 61 -1.15 5.53 15.11
C GLU A 61 -0.50 4.15 14.82
N GLY A 62 0.28 4.05 13.74
CA GLY A 62 0.84 2.77 13.26
C GLY A 62 -0.22 1.77 12.76
N LEU A 63 -1.47 2.21 12.66
CA LEU A 63 -2.68 1.48 12.31
C LEU A 63 -3.67 2.45 11.66
N GLY A 64 -4.73 1.92 11.05
CA GLY A 64 -5.82 2.70 10.49
C GLY A 64 -5.88 2.62 8.97
N GLU A 65 -6.39 3.69 8.36
CA GLU A 65 -6.74 3.72 6.94
C GLU A 65 -6.08 4.89 6.22
N PHE A 66 -5.64 4.63 4.98
CA PHE A 66 -5.27 5.68 4.04
C PHE A 66 -5.74 5.32 2.63
N SER A 67 -5.91 6.33 1.79
CA SER A 67 -6.37 6.14 0.41
C SER A 67 -5.54 6.94 -0.57
N ALA A 68 -5.35 6.41 -1.77
CA ALA A 68 -4.75 7.12 -2.89
C ALA A 68 -5.73 7.18 -4.06
N PHE A 69 -5.64 8.25 -4.83
CA PHE A 69 -6.53 8.52 -5.97
C PHE A 69 -5.73 8.70 -7.24
N ARG A 70 -6.24 8.15 -8.34
CA ARG A 70 -5.71 8.30 -9.69
C ARG A 70 -6.84 8.69 -10.63
N ALA A 71 -6.72 9.84 -11.27
CA ALA A 71 -7.61 10.20 -12.37
C ALA A 71 -7.00 9.67 -13.66
N ASN A 72 -7.75 8.88 -14.43
CA ASN A 72 -7.35 8.42 -15.75
C ASN A 72 -8.25 9.03 -16.82
N SER A 73 -7.72 9.08 -18.03
CA SER A 73 -8.49 9.29 -19.25
C SER A 73 -8.03 8.26 -20.26
N ASP A 74 -8.97 7.55 -20.88
CA ASP A 74 -8.64 6.71 -22.02
C ASP A 74 -8.40 7.55 -23.28
N SER A 75 -7.97 6.87 -24.36
CA SER A 75 -7.73 7.49 -25.68
C SER A 75 -8.99 8.03 -26.36
N LYS A 76 -10.18 7.74 -25.81
CA LYS A 76 -11.48 8.24 -26.27
C LYS A 76 -12.01 9.39 -25.41
N GLY A 77 -11.22 9.86 -24.44
CA GLY A 77 -11.59 10.96 -23.53
C GLY A 77 -12.53 10.55 -22.39
N LYS A 78 -12.80 9.25 -22.23
CA LYS A 78 -13.58 8.73 -21.11
C LYS A 78 -12.74 8.81 -19.85
N LYS A 79 -13.26 9.51 -18.85
CA LYS A 79 -12.59 9.70 -17.57
C LYS A 79 -12.93 8.55 -16.63
N SER A 80 -11.92 8.07 -15.90
CA SER A 80 -12.14 7.22 -14.73
C SER A 80 -11.41 7.79 -13.53
N ILE A 81 -11.89 7.44 -12.35
CA ILE A 81 -11.20 7.69 -11.10
C ILE A 81 -10.98 6.34 -10.46
N ASP A 82 -9.73 6.02 -10.19
CA ASP A 82 -9.37 4.89 -9.37
C ASP A 82 -9.09 5.39 -7.96
N ARG A 83 -9.66 4.71 -6.97
CA ARG A 83 -9.32 4.87 -5.57
C ARG A 83 -8.80 3.54 -5.07
N VAL A 84 -7.65 3.56 -4.43
CA VAL A 84 -7.20 2.45 -3.60
C VAL A 84 -7.25 2.86 -2.14
N THR A 85 -7.90 2.05 -1.31
CA THR A 85 -7.97 2.24 0.14
C THR A 85 -7.25 1.08 0.81
N PHE A 86 -6.41 1.40 1.78
CA PHE A 86 -5.65 0.44 2.56
C PHE A 86 -6.03 0.56 4.02
N HIS A 87 -6.28 -0.58 4.66
CA HIS A 87 -6.63 -0.66 6.07
C HIS A 87 -5.66 -1.62 6.77
N LEU A 88 -4.92 -1.12 7.76
CA LEU A 88 -4.11 -1.94 8.65
C LEU A 88 -4.71 -1.97 10.05
N ALA A 89 -5.13 -3.16 10.48
CA ALA A 89 -5.57 -3.44 11.83
C ALA A 89 -4.49 -4.24 12.58
N PRO A 90 -4.63 -4.46 13.90
CA PRO A 90 -3.63 -5.22 14.67
C PRO A 90 -3.30 -6.60 14.10
N ASN A 91 -4.31 -7.31 13.59
CA ASN A 91 -4.22 -8.69 13.12
C ASN A 91 -4.70 -8.89 11.68
N SER A 92 -5.02 -7.83 10.96
CA SER A 92 -5.48 -7.92 9.58
C SER A 92 -4.99 -6.76 8.75
N PHE A 93 -4.87 -7.01 7.45
CA PHE A 93 -4.59 -6.01 6.44
C PHE A 93 -5.54 -6.24 5.29
N ASN A 94 -6.24 -5.19 4.88
CA ASN A 94 -7.19 -5.24 3.78
C ASN A 94 -6.90 -4.10 2.81
N TYR A 95 -7.19 -4.31 1.54
CA TYR A 95 -7.24 -3.23 0.58
C TYR A 95 -8.45 -3.35 -0.35
N GLU A 96 -8.97 -2.19 -0.76
CA GLU A 96 -10.05 -2.05 -1.72
C GLU A 96 -9.54 -1.23 -2.90
N TRP A 97 -9.71 -1.76 -4.12
CA TRP A 97 -9.57 -1.00 -5.36
C TRP A 97 -10.95 -0.70 -5.91
N GLU A 98 -11.28 0.58 -6.06
CA GLU A 98 -12.50 1.04 -6.70
C GLU A 98 -12.15 1.79 -7.98
N VAL A 99 -12.71 1.36 -9.11
CA VAL A 99 -12.62 2.08 -10.38
C VAL A 99 -14.00 2.60 -10.71
N THR A 100 -14.14 3.93 -10.80
CA THR A 100 -15.40 4.58 -11.19
C THR A 100 -15.26 5.17 -12.58
N SER A 101 -16.17 4.81 -13.49
CA SER A 101 -16.21 5.36 -14.84
C SER A 101 -17.64 5.38 -15.37
N ASP A 102 -18.05 6.49 -15.99
CA ASP A 102 -19.40 6.70 -16.55
C ASP A 102 -20.55 6.36 -15.59
N GLY A 103 -20.39 6.70 -14.30
CA GLY A 103 -21.40 6.46 -13.28
C GLY A 103 -21.50 5.01 -12.79
N GLN A 104 -20.62 4.12 -13.24
CA GLN A 104 -20.49 2.75 -12.73
C GLN A 104 -19.21 2.61 -11.92
N SER A 105 -19.29 1.90 -10.80
CA SER A 105 -18.14 1.62 -9.93
C SER A 105 -17.91 0.12 -9.83
N TYR A 106 -16.66 -0.29 -10.09
CA TYR A 106 -16.21 -1.67 -9.92
C TYR A 106 -15.25 -1.74 -8.75
N LYS A 107 -15.49 -2.68 -7.83
CA LYS A 107 -14.67 -2.86 -6.63
C LYS A 107 -13.99 -4.22 -6.60
N THR A 108 -12.69 -4.22 -6.34
CA THR A 108 -11.92 -5.42 -6.02
C THR A 108 -11.49 -5.34 -4.56
N TYR A 109 -11.80 -6.37 -3.77
CA TYR A 109 -11.45 -6.45 -2.36
C TYR A 109 -10.40 -7.54 -2.13
N SER A 110 -9.48 -7.31 -1.20
CA SER A 110 -8.53 -8.30 -0.74
C SER A 110 -8.31 -8.16 0.76
N ALA A 111 -8.31 -9.29 1.47
CA ALA A 111 -8.17 -9.35 2.92
C ALA A 111 -7.16 -10.40 3.34
N PHE A 112 -6.36 -10.05 4.34
CA PHE A 112 -5.26 -10.88 4.80
C PHE A 112 -5.20 -10.90 6.32
N ALA A 113 -5.13 -12.08 6.90
CA ALA A 113 -4.80 -12.25 8.32
C ALA A 113 -3.29 -12.09 8.50
N LEU A 114 -2.89 -11.22 9.41
CA LEU A 114 -1.49 -11.00 9.74
C LEU A 114 -1.08 -11.85 10.94
N LYS A 115 -0.01 -12.65 10.76
CA LYS A 115 0.72 -13.26 11.88
C LYS A 115 1.94 -12.38 12.14
N ARG A 116 1.96 -11.68 13.28
CA ARG A 116 3.10 -10.84 13.66
C ARG A 116 4.21 -11.73 14.20
N GLU A 117 5.35 -11.75 13.51
CA GLU A 117 6.59 -12.23 14.11
C GLU A 117 7.09 -11.14 15.05
N VAL A 118 7.04 -11.41 16.36
CA VAL A 118 7.64 -10.51 17.35
C VAL A 118 9.14 -10.59 17.15
N SER A 119 9.73 -9.54 16.59
CA SER A 119 11.18 -9.43 16.52
C SER A 119 11.69 -9.22 17.94
N SER A 120 12.06 -10.32 18.60
CA SER A 120 12.80 -10.29 19.85
C SER A 120 14.19 -9.75 19.56
N SER A 121 14.35 -8.43 19.61
CA SER A 121 15.66 -7.81 19.76
C SER A 121 16.14 -8.13 21.18
N ALA A 122 16.75 -9.30 21.35
CA ALA A 122 17.49 -9.60 22.57
C ALA A 122 18.61 -8.55 22.72
N PRO A 123 18.76 -7.88 23.87
CA PRO A 123 19.87 -6.97 24.10
C PRO A 123 21.16 -7.81 24.08
N ARG A 124 22.11 -7.47 23.21
CA ARG A 124 23.48 -7.98 23.31
C ARG A 124 24.02 -7.52 24.67
N LYS A 125 24.31 -8.48 25.56
CA LYS A 125 25.15 -8.22 26.72
C LYS A 125 26.52 -7.72 26.22
N PRO A 126 27.08 -6.67 26.83
CA PRO A 126 28.50 -6.38 26.66
C PRO A 126 29.31 -7.47 27.40
N GLU A 127 30.30 -8.05 26.72
CA GLU A 127 31.45 -8.72 27.34
C GLU A 127 32.53 -7.68 27.69
#